data_AF-A0A1R1CQI3-F1
#
_entry.id   AF-A0A1R1CQI3-F1
#
_cell.length_a   1.000
_cell.length_b   1.000
_cell.length_c   1.000
_cell.angle_alpha   90.00
_cell.angle_beta   90.00
_cell.angle_gamma   90.00
#
_symmetry.space_group_name_H-M   'P 1'
#
loop_
_entity.id
_entity.type
_entity.pdbx_description
1 polymer ?
#
loop_
_entity_poly.entity_id
_entity_poly.type
_entity_poly.pdbx_seq_one_letter_code
_entity_poly.pdbx_strand_id
1 'polypeptide(L)'
;MVVAIILSLMTAGVPAYAGLDDGGASAQNVVSYETNGGSVIPPQFVSPGGKVFFQSIPTKECFNFEGWYYDSALTQRYNGSDAITKNLTLYAKWVASSTNAQCSTATLTSTIGTVSAGGTVNETITVGSGIKLAALKAAITPSANATFEIYNADGITKATTLETGMKIIVSPQAGTSKVTYTITVSSPNLALNRPASADSACITSQNAAKAVDGSVINDSKWCSMSSNRWLQIDLGSVKQVSQFVIKHASEGGQSASYNTKAYNIQVSSNGTSWNTVVNVKNNTSGVTVDNIPDTQARYIRLNVTTPTQTSDSAARIYEFAVFKQQNLALNKPATVDSVCKASQTAAKAVDGSEINDSKWCSLSSNRWLQLDLGSVKQVNQFIIKHAAEGGETTAYNTKAYNIQVSNNGKDWSTVVKVTNNTKSLTVDDITPVSARYIKLNVTTPTQTTNLAARIFEFQVFGPSNLALNKPATVDSTCNASQTAVKAVDGTVINDSKWCSKSSNRWLQIDLGSVKQVNQFVIKHASEGGETASYNTKAYNIQVSTDGVKWNKVVNATNNTGGISVDKITVVSVRYIKLNVTTPTQTQNAAARIYDFEVYGPPNEA
;
A
#
# COMPACT_ATOMS: atom_id res chain seq x y z
N MET A 1 -22.50 -11.54 -28.10
CA MET A 1 -23.27 -12.67 -28.64
C MET A 1 -24.65 -12.64 -28.02
N VAL A 2 -25.63 -12.16 -28.79
CA VAL A 2 -27.04 -12.20 -28.43
C VAL A 2 -27.55 -13.58 -28.85
N VAL A 3 -28.11 -14.35 -27.92
CA VAL A 3 -28.85 -15.57 -28.25
C VAL A 3 -30.27 -15.38 -27.72
N ALA A 4 -31.17 -15.07 -28.66
CA ALA A 4 -32.60 -15.14 -28.47
C ALA A 4 -33.02 -16.62 -28.46
N ILE A 5 -33.75 -17.05 -27.44
CA ILE A 5 -34.41 -18.36 -27.43
C ILE A 5 -35.84 -18.15 -27.90
N ILE A 6 -36.11 -18.69 -29.08
CA ILE A 6 -37.42 -18.81 -29.72
C ILE A 6 -38.22 -19.86 -28.95
N LEU A 7 -39.41 -19.51 -28.45
CA LEU A 7 -40.34 -20.43 -27.84
C LEU A 7 -41.16 -21.14 -28.94
N SER A 8 -40.93 -22.44 -29.09
CA SER A 8 -41.68 -23.33 -29.99
C SER A 8 -43.06 -23.64 -29.40
N LEU A 9 -44.13 -23.32 -30.12
CA LEU A 9 -45.47 -23.87 -29.87
C LEU A 9 -45.49 -25.34 -30.32
N MET A 10 -45.57 -26.26 -29.36
CA MET A 10 -46.00 -27.63 -29.62
C MET A 10 -47.50 -27.75 -29.41
N THR A 11 -48.22 -27.86 -30.52
CA THR A 11 -49.57 -28.40 -30.60
C THR A 11 -49.52 -29.90 -30.31
N ALA A 12 -50.12 -30.35 -29.20
CA ALA A 12 -50.42 -31.76 -28.97
C ALA A 12 -51.94 -31.91 -28.84
N GLY A 13 -52.48 -32.82 -29.65
CA GLY A 13 -53.91 -33.00 -29.91
C GLY A 13 -54.71 -33.50 -28.72
N VAL A 14 -55.98 -33.12 -28.74
CA VAL A 14 -57.05 -33.59 -27.86
C VAL A 14 -57.59 -34.92 -28.40
N PRO A 15 -57.81 -35.97 -27.58
CA PRO A 15 -58.76 -37.01 -27.90
C PRO A 15 -60.17 -36.60 -27.43
N ALA A 16 -61.12 -36.67 -28.35
CA ALA A 16 -62.53 -36.44 -28.07
C ALA A 16 -63.11 -37.54 -27.16
N TYR A 17 -63.85 -37.13 -26.12
CA TYR A 17 -64.90 -37.94 -25.51
C TYR A 17 -66.15 -37.05 -25.42
N ALA A 18 -67.20 -37.42 -26.16
CA ALA A 18 -68.47 -36.73 -26.19
C ALA A 18 -69.42 -37.30 -25.12
N GLY A 19 -70.14 -36.43 -24.41
CA GLY A 19 -71.20 -36.86 -23.50
C GLY A 19 -71.69 -35.80 -22.52
N LEU A 20 -72.52 -34.89 -23.02
CA LEU A 20 -73.70 -34.24 -22.42
C LEU A 20 -73.65 -33.52 -21.04
N ASP A 21 -74.34 -32.37 -21.07
CA ASP A 21 -74.95 -31.56 -20.00
C ASP A 21 -74.15 -30.51 -19.21
N ASP A 22 -74.52 -29.26 -19.56
CA ASP A 22 -74.96 -28.14 -18.71
C ASP A 22 -73.98 -27.44 -17.75
N GLY A 23 -73.97 -26.11 -17.84
CA GLY A 23 -73.46 -25.23 -16.78
C GLY A 23 -72.05 -24.66 -16.96
N GLY A 24 -71.98 -23.48 -17.59
CA GLY A 24 -70.92 -22.46 -17.51
C GLY A 24 -69.51 -22.88 -17.05
N ALA A 25 -68.56 -22.95 -17.98
CA ALA A 25 -67.14 -22.89 -17.63
C ALA A 25 -66.86 -21.54 -16.95
N SER A 26 -66.85 -21.54 -15.61
CA SER A 26 -66.55 -20.36 -14.82
C SER A 26 -65.17 -19.85 -15.24
N ALA A 27 -65.10 -18.60 -15.72
CA ALA A 27 -63.84 -17.96 -16.07
C ALA A 27 -62.86 -18.12 -14.89
N GLN A 28 -61.78 -18.88 -15.09
CA GLN A 28 -60.79 -19.10 -14.03
C GLN A 28 -59.96 -17.84 -13.85
N ASN A 29 -59.60 -17.55 -12.60
CA ASN A 29 -58.68 -16.48 -12.26
C ASN A 29 -57.24 -16.97 -12.39
N VAL A 30 -56.38 -16.14 -12.99
CA VAL A 30 -54.94 -16.39 -13.13
C VAL A 30 -54.20 -15.77 -11.96
N VAL A 31 -53.41 -16.59 -11.27
CA VAL A 31 -52.48 -16.15 -10.23
C VAL A 31 -51.06 -16.26 -10.78
N SER A 32 -50.42 -15.10 -10.96
CA SER A 32 -49.03 -15.01 -11.41
C SER A 32 -48.09 -14.77 -10.23
N TYR A 33 -46.81 -15.12 -10.40
CA TYR A 33 -45.81 -15.03 -9.33
C TYR A 33 -44.62 -14.19 -9.76
N GLU A 34 -44.38 -13.07 -9.07
CA GLU A 34 -43.15 -12.29 -9.17
C GLU A 34 -42.23 -12.70 -8.01
N THR A 35 -41.20 -13.47 -8.32
CA THR A 35 -40.35 -14.10 -7.30
C THR A 35 -39.27 -13.17 -6.76
N ASN A 36 -39.15 -11.95 -7.29
CA ASN A 36 -38.18 -10.94 -6.83
C ASN A 36 -36.75 -11.51 -6.78
N GLY A 37 -36.36 -12.21 -7.86
CA GLY A 37 -35.05 -12.83 -8.01
C GLY A 37 -34.88 -14.21 -7.36
N GLY A 38 -35.98 -14.87 -6.97
CA GLY A 38 -36.00 -16.30 -6.63
C GLY A 38 -36.28 -17.20 -7.83
N SER A 39 -36.28 -18.52 -7.64
CA SER A 39 -36.60 -19.51 -8.67
C SER A 39 -37.97 -19.25 -9.29
N VAL A 40 -38.09 -19.44 -10.62
CA VAL A 40 -39.33 -19.21 -11.36
C VAL A 40 -40.45 -20.14 -10.87
N ILE A 41 -41.64 -19.58 -10.64
CA ILE A 41 -42.85 -20.31 -10.30
C ILE A 41 -43.87 -20.13 -11.44
N PRO A 42 -44.37 -21.21 -12.07
CA PRO A 42 -45.39 -21.11 -13.10
C PRO A 42 -46.71 -20.53 -12.57
N PRO A 43 -47.49 -19.80 -13.39
CA PRO A 43 -48.79 -19.30 -12.99
C PRO A 43 -49.78 -20.42 -12.70
N GLN A 44 -50.75 -20.15 -11.83
CA GLN A 44 -51.83 -21.09 -11.49
C GLN A 44 -53.18 -20.55 -11.90
N PHE A 45 -54.08 -21.46 -12.27
CA PHE A 45 -55.46 -21.14 -12.63
C PHE A 45 -56.38 -21.66 -11.51
N VAL A 46 -57.19 -20.76 -10.96
CA VAL A 46 -58.03 -21.01 -9.78
C VAL A 46 -59.47 -20.60 -10.08
N SER A 47 -60.43 -21.47 -9.80
CA SER A 47 -61.86 -21.13 -9.95
C SER A 47 -62.22 -19.91 -9.07
N PRO A 48 -63.13 -19.03 -9.49
CA PRO A 48 -63.55 -17.88 -8.68
C PRO A 48 -64.00 -18.27 -7.27
N GLY A 49 -63.44 -17.61 -6.26
CA GLY A 49 -63.68 -17.94 -4.84
C GLY A 49 -62.82 -19.09 -4.29
N GLY A 50 -62.06 -19.78 -5.14
CA GLY A 50 -61.10 -20.82 -4.78
C GLY A 50 -59.84 -20.26 -4.10
N LYS A 51 -58.89 -21.14 -3.74
CA LYS A 51 -57.66 -20.77 -3.01
C LYS A 51 -56.43 -21.23 -3.77
N VAL A 52 -55.30 -20.56 -3.54
CA VAL A 52 -54.01 -20.94 -4.11
C VAL A 52 -53.43 -22.12 -3.32
N PHE A 53 -52.97 -23.15 -4.03
CA PHE A 53 -52.21 -24.25 -3.44
C PHE A 53 -50.77 -24.22 -3.95
N PHE A 54 -49.83 -23.81 -3.09
CA PHE A 54 -48.43 -23.70 -3.45
C PHE A 54 -47.78 -25.08 -3.57
N GLN A 55 -47.49 -25.51 -4.81
CA GLN A 55 -46.84 -26.80 -5.09
C GLN A 55 -45.35 -26.79 -4.76
N SER A 56 -44.71 -25.62 -4.81
CA SER A 56 -43.33 -25.44 -4.42
C SER A 56 -43.15 -24.07 -3.77
N ILE A 57 -42.19 -24.01 -2.84
CA ILE A 57 -41.73 -22.75 -2.27
C ILE A 57 -40.58 -22.27 -3.16
N PRO A 58 -40.60 -21.02 -3.65
CA PRO A 58 -39.47 -20.53 -4.43
C PRO A 58 -38.20 -20.56 -3.57
N THR A 59 -37.05 -20.73 -4.22
CA THR A 59 -35.75 -20.69 -3.55
C THR A 59 -34.94 -19.50 -4.05
N LYS A 60 -34.15 -18.91 -3.16
CA LYS A 60 -33.23 -17.82 -3.48
C LYS A 60 -31.96 -18.02 -2.66
N GLU A 61 -30.83 -18.20 -3.34
CA GLU A 61 -29.56 -18.44 -2.65
C GLU A 61 -29.27 -17.31 -1.65
N CYS A 62 -28.88 -17.68 -0.42
CA CYS A 62 -28.63 -16.78 0.71
C CYS A 62 -29.85 -16.10 1.36
N PHE A 63 -31.08 -16.43 0.97
CA PHE A 63 -32.28 -15.87 1.56
C PHE A 63 -33.31 -16.93 1.97
N ASN A 64 -34.02 -16.67 3.06
CA ASN A 64 -35.19 -17.45 3.47
C ASN A 64 -36.46 -16.79 2.93
N PHE A 65 -37.40 -17.61 2.47
CA PHE A 65 -38.69 -17.15 1.96
C PHE A 65 -39.65 -16.80 3.11
N GLU A 66 -40.09 -15.55 3.19
CA GLU A 66 -40.96 -15.04 4.27
C GLU A 66 -42.46 -15.08 3.92
N GLY A 67 -42.77 -15.33 2.65
CA GLY A 67 -44.14 -15.47 2.15
C GLY A 67 -44.43 -14.62 0.92
N TRP A 68 -45.67 -14.78 0.44
CA TRP A 68 -46.22 -14.04 -0.68
C TRP A 68 -46.95 -12.79 -0.22
N TYR A 69 -46.96 -11.75 -1.05
CA TYR A 69 -47.55 -10.45 -0.80
C TYR A 69 -48.41 -10.01 -1.99
N TYR A 70 -49.46 -9.25 -1.73
CA TYR A 70 -50.37 -8.73 -2.77
C TYR A 70 -49.77 -7.58 -3.57
N ASP A 71 -48.78 -6.88 -3.00
CA ASP A 71 -48.19 -5.66 -3.55
C ASP A 71 -46.67 -5.78 -3.72
N SER A 72 -46.13 -5.09 -4.72
CA SER A 72 -44.69 -5.04 -5.00
C SER A 72 -43.88 -4.31 -3.92
N ALA A 73 -44.52 -3.50 -3.07
CA ALA A 73 -43.89 -2.87 -1.91
C ALA A 73 -43.78 -3.81 -0.70
N LEU A 74 -44.33 -5.04 -0.80
CA LEU A 74 -44.25 -6.10 0.21
C LEU A 74 -44.82 -5.70 1.58
N THR A 75 -45.93 -4.95 1.55
CA THR A 75 -46.59 -4.43 2.76
C THR A 75 -47.83 -5.22 3.16
N GLN A 76 -48.53 -5.83 2.20
CA GLN A 76 -49.76 -6.61 2.42
C GLN A 76 -49.50 -8.09 2.19
N ARG A 77 -49.33 -8.86 3.28
CA ARG A 77 -49.05 -10.29 3.20
C ARG A 77 -50.28 -11.05 2.67
N TYR A 78 -50.07 -11.92 1.69
CA TYR A 78 -51.07 -12.89 1.24
C TYR A 78 -51.31 -13.90 2.35
N ASN A 79 -52.55 -13.99 2.81
CA ASN A 79 -52.93 -15.06 3.73
C ASN A 79 -53.24 -16.29 2.87
N GLY A 80 -52.54 -17.40 3.10
CA GLY A 80 -52.59 -18.62 2.26
C GLY A 80 -53.98 -19.27 2.12
N SER A 81 -54.99 -18.71 2.78
CA SER A 81 -56.38 -19.11 2.73
C SER A 81 -57.32 -18.12 2.03
N ASP A 82 -56.81 -17.00 1.53
CA ASP A 82 -57.64 -15.94 0.92
C ASP A 82 -58.25 -16.42 -0.40
N ALA A 83 -59.53 -16.10 -0.58
CA ALA A 83 -60.30 -16.47 -1.77
C ALA A 83 -59.87 -15.63 -2.99
N ILE A 84 -59.59 -16.30 -4.10
CA ILE A 84 -59.19 -15.68 -5.36
C ILE A 84 -60.42 -15.28 -6.15
N THR A 85 -60.77 -14.00 -6.10
CA THR A 85 -61.96 -13.44 -6.75
C THR A 85 -61.65 -12.76 -8.10
N LYS A 86 -60.37 -12.51 -8.40
CA LYS A 86 -59.89 -11.93 -9.66
C LYS A 86 -58.45 -12.36 -9.95
N ASN A 87 -57.99 -12.13 -11.18
CA ASN A 87 -56.56 -12.26 -11.53
C ASN A 87 -55.70 -11.39 -10.61
N LEU A 88 -54.58 -11.94 -10.12
CA LEU A 88 -53.65 -11.19 -9.27
C LEU A 88 -52.21 -11.69 -9.43
N THR A 89 -51.25 -10.84 -9.08
CA THR A 89 -49.83 -11.21 -9.01
C THR A 89 -49.40 -11.23 -7.55
N LEU A 90 -48.78 -12.32 -7.12
CA LEU A 90 -48.18 -12.45 -5.79
C LEU A 90 -46.67 -12.19 -5.85
N TYR A 91 -46.18 -11.39 -4.91
CA TYR A 91 -44.78 -10.95 -4.82
C TYR A 91 -44.07 -11.64 -3.66
N ALA A 92 -42.94 -12.28 -3.94
CA ALA A 92 -42.15 -12.98 -2.92
C ALA A 92 -41.39 -12.01 -2.02
N LYS A 93 -41.44 -12.22 -0.70
CA LYS A 93 -40.59 -11.54 0.28
C LYS A 93 -39.49 -12.47 0.78
N TRP A 94 -38.31 -11.91 0.95
CA TRP A 94 -37.09 -12.60 1.33
C TRP A 94 -36.46 -11.93 2.55
N VAL A 95 -35.91 -12.74 3.47
CA VAL A 95 -35.04 -12.28 4.54
C VAL A 95 -33.67 -12.92 4.39
N ALA A 96 -32.60 -12.18 4.69
CA ALA A 96 -31.23 -12.70 4.67
C ALA A 96 -31.11 -13.95 5.56
N SER A 97 -30.54 -15.03 5.01
CA SER A 97 -30.31 -16.25 5.76
C SER A 97 -28.98 -16.17 6.52
N SER A 98 -29.02 -16.29 7.84
CA SER A 98 -27.82 -16.26 8.71
C SER A 98 -27.18 -17.64 8.92
N THR A 99 -27.79 -18.72 8.42
CA THR A 99 -27.36 -20.10 8.69
C THR A 99 -26.30 -20.61 7.71
N ASN A 100 -26.13 -19.96 6.55
CA ASN A 100 -25.06 -20.29 5.59
C ASN A 100 -23.91 -19.28 5.74
N ALA A 101 -22.80 -19.71 6.32
CA ALA A 101 -21.62 -18.87 6.54
C ALA A 101 -21.06 -18.27 5.23
N GLN A 102 -21.22 -18.93 4.08
CA GLN A 102 -20.78 -18.38 2.78
C GLN A 102 -21.54 -17.11 2.40
N CYS A 103 -22.78 -16.97 2.83
CA CYS A 103 -23.66 -15.84 2.49
C CYS A 103 -23.40 -14.56 3.29
N SER A 104 -22.64 -14.67 4.38
CA SER A 104 -22.23 -13.57 5.25
C SER A 104 -20.72 -13.28 5.16
N THR A 105 -19.96 -14.11 4.45
CA THR A 105 -18.51 -13.96 4.30
C THR A 105 -18.19 -12.89 3.26
N ALA A 106 -17.36 -11.92 3.64
CA ALA A 106 -16.90 -10.83 2.78
C ALA A 106 -15.36 -10.83 2.71
N THR A 107 -14.79 -11.89 2.17
CA THR A 107 -13.33 -12.04 2.02
C THR A 107 -12.89 -11.84 0.58
N LEU A 108 -11.59 -11.66 0.37
CA LEU A 108 -10.97 -11.47 -0.93
C LEU A 108 -9.73 -12.35 -1.05
N THR A 109 -9.47 -12.88 -2.24
CA THR A 109 -8.17 -13.41 -2.63
C THR A 109 -7.64 -12.65 -3.84
N SER A 110 -6.32 -12.71 -4.06
CA SER A 110 -5.69 -12.13 -5.24
C SER A 110 -4.58 -13.01 -5.78
N THR A 111 -4.44 -13.06 -7.10
CA THR A 111 -3.35 -13.78 -7.79
C THR A 111 -2.11 -12.91 -8.05
N ILE A 112 -2.22 -11.58 -7.90
CA ILE A 112 -1.13 -10.61 -8.19
C ILE A 112 -0.75 -9.75 -6.98
N GLY A 113 -1.44 -9.92 -5.86
CA GLY A 113 -1.25 -9.15 -4.65
C GLY A 113 -1.36 -10.00 -3.40
N THR A 114 -0.71 -9.55 -2.33
CA THR A 114 -0.80 -10.17 -1.02
C THR A 114 -1.98 -9.56 -0.28
N VAL A 115 -2.98 -10.37 0.04
CA VAL A 115 -4.15 -9.97 0.83
C VAL A 115 -3.88 -10.29 2.30
N SER A 116 -4.19 -9.37 3.21
CA SER A 116 -4.08 -9.66 4.64
C SER A 116 -5.10 -10.72 5.06
N ALA A 117 -4.65 -11.66 5.89
CA ALA A 117 -5.48 -12.73 6.42
C ALA A 117 -6.18 -12.23 7.71
N GLY A 118 -7.50 -12.36 7.78
CA GLY A 118 -8.23 -11.96 8.99
C GLY A 118 -9.75 -11.96 8.88
N GLY A 119 -10.30 -11.69 7.69
CA GLY A 119 -11.76 -11.60 7.50
C GLY A 119 -12.40 -10.52 8.40
N THR A 120 -11.64 -9.48 8.74
CA THR A 120 -12.06 -8.40 9.64
C THR A 120 -12.59 -7.22 8.84
N VAL A 121 -13.21 -6.22 9.49
CA VAL A 121 -13.79 -5.06 8.78
C VAL A 121 -12.79 -4.23 7.98
N ASN A 122 -11.50 -4.25 8.34
CA ASN A 122 -10.43 -3.45 7.74
C ASN A 122 -9.20 -4.31 7.40
N GLU A 123 -9.07 -4.62 6.13
CA GLU A 123 -7.99 -5.43 5.56
C GLU A 123 -7.11 -4.60 4.61
N THR A 124 -6.10 -5.23 4.05
CA THR A 124 -5.16 -4.63 3.09
C THR A 124 -4.94 -5.58 1.93
N ILE A 125 -4.64 -5.00 0.77
CA ILE A 125 -4.10 -5.72 -0.37
C ILE A 125 -2.88 -4.96 -0.87
N THR A 126 -1.72 -5.61 -0.86
CA THR A 126 -0.49 -5.05 -1.43
C THR A 126 -0.29 -5.62 -2.83
N VAL A 127 -0.18 -4.74 -3.82
CA VAL A 127 0.00 -5.12 -5.22
C VAL A 127 1.34 -4.61 -5.74
N GLY A 128 1.87 -5.34 -6.73
CA GLY A 128 3.05 -4.91 -7.45
C GLY A 128 2.86 -3.54 -8.10
N SER A 129 3.97 -2.84 -8.26
CA SER A 129 4.01 -1.59 -8.97
C SER A 129 3.63 -1.70 -10.45
N GLY A 130 3.02 -0.65 -11.01
CA GLY A 130 2.68 -0.61 -12.44
C GLY A 130 1.48 -1.48 -12.83
N ILE A 131 0.88 -2.21 -11.86
CA ILE A 131 -0.42 -2.85 -12.03
C ILE A 131 -1.45 -1.75 -12.31
N LYS A 132 -2.23 -1.95 -13.38
CA LYS A 132 -3.36 -1.07 -13.71
C LYS A 132 -4.60 -1.54 -12.95
N LEU A 133 -5.53 -0.62 -12.70
CA LEU A 133 -6.82 -0.92 -12.05
C LEU A 133 -7.53 -2.12 -12.68
N ALA A 134 -7.53 -2.23 -14.01
CA ALA A 134 -8.15 -3.33 -14.72
C ALA A 134 -7.49 -4.69 -14.43
N ALA A 135 -6.17 -4.74 -14.36
CA ALA A 135 -5.43 -5.97 -14.03
C ALA A 135 -5.71 -6.40 -12.58
N LEU A 136 -5.80 -5.44 -11.66
CA LEU A 136 -6.21 -5.72 -10.28
C LEU A 136 -7.64 -6.28 -10.20
N LYS A 137 -8.60 -5.65 -10.89
CA LYS A 137 -9.98 -6.14 -10.94
C LYS A 137 -10.08 -7.58 -11.46
N ALA A 138 -9.28 -7.93 -12.47
CA ALA A 138 -9.27 -9.28 -13.05
C ALA A 138 -8.59 -10.32 -12.15
N ALA A 139 -7.62 -9.90 -11.33
CA ALA A 139 -6.84 -10.78 -10.48
C ALA A 139 -7.43 -10.99 -9.08
N ILE A 140 -8.56 -10.35 -8.78
CA ILE A 140 -9.24 -10.41 -7.50
C ILE A 140 -10.43 -11.37 -7.58
N THR A 141 -10.58 -12.19 -6.55
CA THR A 141 -11.76 -13.07 -6.40
C THR A 141 -12.37 -12.86 -5.02
N PRO A 142 -13.60 -12.32 -4.91
CA PRO A 142 -14.29 -12.26 -3.63
C PRO A 142 -14.73 -13.66 -3.18
N SER A 143 -15.10 -13.82 -1.91
CA SER A 143 -15.78 -15.03 -1.43
C SER A 143 -17.02 -15.36 -2.26
N ALA A 144 -17.42 -16.63 -2.25
CA ALA A 144 -18.67 -17.07 -2.87
C ALA A 144 -19.83 -16.18 -2.37
N ASN A 145 -20.72 -15.78 -3.28
CA ASN A 145 -21.86 -14.93 -2.98
C ASN A 145 -21.49 -13.54 -2.41
N ALA A 146 -20.29 -13.05 -2.68
CA ALA A 146 -19.92 -11.66 -2.42
C ALA A 146 -19.58 -10.92 -3.72
N THR A 147 -19.75 -9.60 -3.68
CA THR A 147 -19.40 -8.67 -4.75
C THR A 147 -18.36 -7.69 -4.25
N PHE A 148 -17.66 -7.01 -5.15
CA PHE A 148 -16.73 -5.95 -4.77
C PHE A 148 -16.81 -4.75 -5.70
N GLU A 149 -16.46 -3.58 -5.16
CA GLU A 149 -16.23 -2.35 -5.92
C GLU A 149 -14.95 -1.69 -5.42
N ILE A 150 -14.26 -0.97 -6.32
CA ILE A 150 -13.02 -0.26 -6.01
C ILE A 150 -13.28 1.25 -6.04
N TYR A 151 -12.87 1.92 -4.97
CA TYR A 151 -13.09 3.33 -4.69
C TYR A 151 -11.76 4.05 -4.47
N ASN A 152 -11.79 5.37 -4.62
CA ASN A 152 -10.73 6.26 -4.16
C ASN A 152 -10.54 6.13 -2.64
N ALA A 153 -9.53 6.81 -2.10
CA ALA A 153 -9.23 6.77 -0.67
C ALA A 153 -10.40 7.25 0.22
N ASP A 154 -11.30 8.07 -0.32
CA ASP A 154 -12.56 8.48 0.32
C ASP A 154 -13.51 7.31 0.62
N GLY A 155 -13.46 6.21 -0.15
CA GLY A 155 -14.36 5.07 -0.03
C GLY A 155 -15.77 5.29 -0.61
N ILE A 156 -15.97 6.36 -1.39
CA ILE A 156 -17.26 6.78 -1.93
C ILE A 156 -17.18 6.91 -3.46
N THR A 157 -16.15 7.57 -3.98
CA THR A 157 -15.99 7.80 -5.42
C THR A 157 -15.34 6.59 -6.08
N LYS A 158 -15.97 6.03 -7.13
CA LYS A 158 -15.42 4.87 -7.85
C LYS A 158 -14.06 5.21 -8.45
N ALA A 159 -13.09 4.33 -8.27
CA ALA A 159 -11.74 4.51 -8.78
C ALA A 159 -11.72 4.38 -10.32
N THR A 160 -10.98 5.28 -10.96
CA THR A 160 -10.67 5.25 -12.40
C THR A 160 -9.20 4.92 -12.67
N THR A 161 -8.33 5.15 -11.68
CA THR A 161 -6.90 4.79 -11.66
C THR A 161 -6.61 3.82 -10.51
N LEU A 162 -5.35 3.40 -10.34
CA LEU A 162 -4.93 2.59 -9.20
C LEU A 162 -3.78 3.27 -8.47
N GLU A 163 -4.00 3.63 -7.21
CA GLU A 163 -3.02 4.29 -6.34
C GLU A 163 -3.09 3.73 -4.91
N THR A 164 -2.01 3.92 -4.16
CA THR A 164 -1.97 3.58 -2.73
C THR A 164 -3.01 4.39 -1.95
N GLY A 165 -3.70 3.73 -1.01
CA GLY A 165 -4.75 4.32 -0.17
C GLY A 165 -6.17 4.15 -0.70
N MET A 166 -6.33 3.71 -1.96
CA MET A 166 -7.64 3.34 -2.53
C MET A 166 -8.27 2.16 -1.78
N LYS A 167 -9.59 1.98 -1.91
CA LYS A 167 -10.36 1.02 -1.11
C LYS A 167 -11.10 0.03 -1.99
N ILE A 168 -11.02 -1.26 -1.66
CA ILE A 168 -11.88 -2.31 -2.21
C ILE A 168 -12.92 -2.64 -1.16
N ILE A 169 -14.19 -2.43 -1.46
CA ILE A 169 -15.28 -2.75 -0.53
C ILE A 169 -15.94 -4.03 -1.01
N VAL A 170 -15.78 -5.09 -0.21
CA VAL A 170 -16.40 -6.40 -0.45
C VAL A 170 -17.72 -6.44 0.30
N SER A 171 -18.81 -6.70 -0.43
CA SER A 171 -20.17 -6.77 0.10
C SER A 171 -20.71 -8.19 -0.05
N PRO A 172 -21.08 -8.87 1.05
CA PRO A 172 -21.72 -10.18 0.98
C PRO A 172 -23.17 -10.03 0.48
N GLN A 173 -23.73 -11.08 -0.10
CA GLN A 173 -25.08 -11.03 -0.70
C GLN A 173 -26.20 -10.89 0.34
N ALA A 174 -26.03 -11.45 1.54
CA ALA A 174 -27.06 -11.42 2.59
C ALA A 174 -26.56 -10.85 3.94
N GLY A 175 -25.25 -10.67 4.13
CA GLY A 175 -24.69 -10.05 5.32
C GLY A 175 -24.73 -8.51 5.30
N THR A 176 -24.79 -7.89 6.47
CA THR A 176 -24.67 -6.41 6.61
C THR A 176 -23.23 -5.95 6.79
N SER A 177 -22.33 -6.86 7.18
CA SER A 177 -20.93 -6.54 7.47
C SER A 177 -20.09 -6.57 6.19
N LYS A 178 -19.76 -5.39 5.68
CA LYS A 178 -18.81 -5.22 4.57
C LYS A 178 -17.38 -5.26 5.09
N VAL A 179 -16.45 -5.69 4.24
CA VAL A 179 -15.01 -5.61 4.53
C VAL A 179 -14.36 -4.65 3.56
N THR A 180 -13.56 -3.73 4.09
CA THR A 180 -12.81 -2.75 3.31
C THR A 180 -11.33 -3.16 3.26
N TYR A 181 -10.79 -3.36 2.06
CA TYR A 181 -9.36 -3.58 1.83
C TYR A 181 -8.72 -2.27 1.38
N THR A 182 -7.71 -1.78 2.11
CA THR A 182 -6.89 -0.66 1.66
C THR A 182 -5.81 -1.15 0.72
N ILE A 183 -5.73 -0.56 -0.46
CA ILE A 183 -4.76 -0.91 -1.50
C ILE A 183 -3.43 -0.24 -1.17
N THR A 184 -2.35 -1.02 -1.18
CA THR A 184 -0.98 -0.52 -1.21
C THR A 184 -0.35 -0.92 -2.52
N VAL A 185 0.04 0.07 -3.33
CA VAL A 185 0.83 -0.17 -4.55
C VAL A 185 2.30 -0.02 -4.16
N SER A 186 3.10 -1.08 -4.35
CA SER A 186 4.54 -0.99 -4.11
C SER A 186 5.19 0.04 -5.05
N SER A 187 6.24 0.72 -4.58
CA SER A 187 7.02 1.61 -5.45
C SER A 187 7.60 0.81 -6.62
N PRO A 188 7.48 1.30 -7.86
CA PRO A 188 8.00 0.58 -9.01
C PRO A 188 9.49 0.32 -8.98
N ASN A 189 9.84 -0.97 -8.99
CA ASN A 189 11.13 -1.40 -9.50
C ASN A 189 11.13 -1.13 -11.00
N LEU A 190 11.66 0.03 -11.37
CA LEU A 190 11.76 0.50 -12.74
C LEU A 190 12.58 -0.45 -13.62
N ALA A 191 13.48 -1.24 -13.02
CA ALA A 191 14.33 -2.21 -13.70
C ALA A 191 13.67 -3.58 -13.89
N LEU A 192 12.57 -3.90 -13.20
CA LEU A 192 11.97 -5.24 -13.24
C LEU A 192 11.64 -5.66 -14.68
N ASN A 193 12.21 -6.79 -15.11
CA ASN A 193 12.11 -7.38 -16.45
C ASN A 193 12.52 -6.42 -17.59
N ARG A 194 13.33 -5.40 -17.30
CA ARG A 194 13.86 -4.51 -18.33
C ARG A 194 14.99 -5.17 -19.12
N PRO A 195 15.21 -4.75 -20.38
CA PRO A 195 16.39 -5.16 -21.11
C PRO A 195 17.66 -4.84 -20.32
N ALA A 196 18.49 -5.86 -20.11
CA ALA A 196 19.76 -5.74 -19.43
C ALA A 196 20.88 -6.41 -20.26
N SER A 197 22.07 -5.82 -20.22
CA SER A 197 23.29 -6.34 -20.84
C SER A 197 24.44 -6.30 -19.83
N ALA A 198 25.49 -7.08 -20.07
CA ALA A 198 26.67 -7.10 -19.21
C ALA A 198 27.92 -7.41 -20.03
N ASP A 199 29.09 -7.27 -19.42
CA ASP A 199 30.37 -7.62 -20.06
C ASP A 199 30.42 -9.11 -20.47
N SER A 200 29.97 -10.00 -19.58
CA SER A 200 30.02 -11.44 -19.76
C SER A 200 29.05 -12.15 -18.80
N ALA A 201 28.95 -13.47 -18.97
CA ALA A 201 28.23 -14.35 -18.05
C ALA A 201 29.15 -15.54 -17.69
N CYS A 202 29.17 -15.95 -16.42
CA CYS A 202 29.94 -17.15 -16.01
C CYS A 202 29.42 -18.41 -16.73
N ILE A 203 28.10 -18.51 -16.90
CA ILE A 203 27.41 -19.51 -17.72
C ILE A 203 26.15 -18.87 -18.32
N THR A 204 25.57 -19.49 -19.36
CA THR A 204 24.41 -18.97 -20.11
C THR A 204 23.20 -18.65 -19.23
N SER A 205 22.92 -19.46 -18.21
CA SER A 205 21.79 -19.26 -17.29
C SER A 205 22.01 -18.13 -16.27
N GLN A 206 23.23 -17.61 -16.14
CA GLN A 206 23.61 -16.54 -15.20
C GLN A 206 23.89 -15.20 -15.91
N ASN A 207 23.02 -14.86 -16.87
CA ASN A 207 23.14 -13.66 -17.71
C ASN A 207 22.55 -12.40 -17.05
N ALA A 208 22.72 -11.24 -17.69
CA ALA A 208 22.31 -9.94 -17.16
C ALA A 208 20.82 -9.83 -16.80
N ALA A 209 19.93 -10.53 -17.52
CA ALA A 209 18.49 -10.50 -17.25
C ALA A 209 18.15 -11.08 -15.87
N LYS A 210 19.01 -11.96 -15.33
CA LYS A 210 18.83 -12.56 -14.00
C LYS A 210 19.04 -11.59 -12.86
N ALA A 211 19.72 -10.47 -13.10
CA ALA A 211 19.83 -9.42 -12.08
C ALA A 211 18.60 -8.50 -12.04
N VAL A 212 17.59 -8.69 -12.89
CA VAL A 212 16.43 -7.78 -12.95
C VAL A 212 15.10 -8.54 -13.05
N ASP A 213 15.08 -9.83 -12.72
CA ASP A 213 13.87 -10.66 -12.83
C ASP A 213 13.07 -10.76 -11.52
N GLY A 214 13.53 -10.10 -10.46
CA GLY A 214 12.87 -10.07 -9.16
C GLY A 214 13.11 -11.33 -8.31
N SER A 215 13.94 -12.27 -8.77
CA SER A 215 14.20 -13.55 -8.10
C SER A 215 15.57 -13.58 -7.45
N VAL A 216 15.66 -14.14 -6.24
CA VAL A 216 16.95 -14.51 -5.62
C VAL A 216 17.10 -16.01 -5.42
N ILE A 217 16.09 -16.78 -5.80
CA ILE A 217 16.04 -18.23 -5.60
C ILE A 217 16.52 -18.95 -6.86
N ASN A 218 16.78 -20.25 -6.73
CA ASN A 218 17.15 -21.14 -7.85
C ASN A 218 18.34 -20.62 -8.67
N ASP A 219 19.32 -20.04 -7.99
CA ASP A 219 20.54 -19.51 -8.59
C ASP A 219 20.33 -18.39 -9.64
N SER A 220 19.23 -17.63 -9.53
CA SER A 220 18.93 -16.50 -10.39
C SER A 220 19.88 -15.32 -10.13
N LYS A 221 21.02 -15.29 -10.82
CA LYS A 221 22.01 -14.21 -10.69
C LYS A 221 22.67 -13.88 -12.02
N TRP A 222 23.08 -12.62 -12.18
CA TRP A 222 24.16 -12.30 -13.10
C TRP A 222 25.51 -12.65 -12.46
N CYS A 223 26.39 -13.31 -13.22
CA CYS A 223 27.74 -13.65 -12.79
C CYS A 223 28.77 -13.26 -13.85
N SER A 224 29.90 -12.65 -13.45
CA SER A 224 31.02 -12.36 -14.38
C SER A 224 32.38 -12.61 -13.73
N MET A 225 33.27 -13.28 -14.47
CA MET A 225 34.68 -13.51 -14.13
C MET A 225 35.64 -12.54 -14.85
N SER A 226 35.13 -11.64 -15.68
CA SER A 226 35.94 -10.66 -16.44
C SER A 226 36.76 -9.78 -15.51
N SER A 227 37.89 -9.25 -15.99
CA SER A 227 38.64 -8.21 -15.26
C SER A 227 37.90 -6.88 -15.21
N ASN A 228 37.06 -6.59 -16.22
CA ASN A 228 36.24 -5.38 -16.31
C ASN A 228 34.75 -5.76 -16.25
N ARG A 229 34.19 -5.80 -15.03
CA ARG A 229 32.86 -6.33 -14.76
C ARG A 229 31.83 -5.21 -14.73
N TRP A 230 30.86 -5.26 -15.64
CA TRP A 230 29.77 -4.30 -15.67
C TRP A 230 28.44 -4.93 -16.07
N LEU A 231 27.36 -4.37 -15.52
CA LEU A 231 25.97 -4.68 -15.89
C LEU A 231 25.23 -3.37 -16.20
N GLN A 232 24.46 -3.34 -17.27
CA GLN A 232 23.69 -2.19 -17.72
C GLN A 232 22.21 -2.55 -17.89
N ILE A 233 21.34 -1.64 -17.48
CA ILE A 233 19.87 -1.75 -17.58
C ILE A 233 19.36 -0.61 -18.46
N ASP A 234 18.49 -0.90 -19.43
CA ASP A 234 17.71 0.10 -20.17
C ASP A 234 16.28 0.17 -19.62
N LEU A 235 15.93 1.27 -18.97
CA LEU A 235 14.59 1.52 -18.42
C LEU A 235 13.53 1.76 -19.51
N GLY A 236 13.94 1.83 -20.79
CA GLY A 236 13.10 1.99 -21.98
C GLY A 236 12.73 3.44 -22.31
N SER A 237 12.70 4.32 -21.31
CA SER A 237 12.56 5.77 -21.47
C SER A 237 13.32 6.47 -20.36
N VAL A 238 13.55 7.78 -20.48
CA VAL A 238 14.02 8.58 -19.33
C VAL A 238 12.97 8.51 -18.21
N LYS A 239 13.42 8.23 -16.98
CA LYS A 239 12.64 8.12 -15.74
C LYS A 239 13.33 8.90 -14.63
N GLN A 240 12.58 9.27 -13.61
CA GLN A 240 13.13 9.74 -12.34
C GLN A 240 13.58 8.55 -11.50
N VAL A 241 14.85 8.58 -11.08
CA VAL A 241 15.52 7.55 -10.29
C VAL A 241 16.12 8.20 -9.05
N SER A 242 15.89 7.59 -7.89
CA SER A 242 16.42 8.09 -6.61
C SER A 242 16.88 7.00 -5.66
N GLN A 243 16.76 5.73 -6.03
CA GLN A 243 17.27 4.64 -5.20
C GLN A 243 17.67 3.43 -6.05
N PHE A 244 18.74 2.78 -5.63
CA PHE A 244 19.19 1.49 -6.12
C PHE A 244 19.17 0.49 -4.98
N VAL A 245 18.71 -0.74 -5.25
CA VAL A 245 18.82 -1.84 -4.30
C VAL A 245 19.51 -3.00 -4.99
N ILE A 246 20.66 -3.40 -4.45
CA ILE A 246 21.41 -4.54 -4.96
C ILE A 246 21.31 -5.68 -3.95
N LYS A 247 20.91 -6.86 -4.41
CA LYS A 247 20.99 -8.11 -3.66
C LYS A 247 22.22 -8.88 -4.11
N HIS A 248 23.17 -9.02 -3.19
CA HIS A 248 24.46 -9.68 -3.38
C HIS A 248 24.36 -11.19 -3.15
N ALA A 249 25.49 -11.87 -3.28
CA ALA A 249 25.63 -13.33 -3.21
C ALA A 249 24.90 -14.00 -2.04
N SER A 250 24.95 -13.42 -0.83
CA SER A 250 24.33 -14.04 0.34
C SER A 250 22.80 -14.03 0.33
N GLU A 251 22.18 -13.12 -0.43
CA GLU A 251 20.71 -13.11 -0.57
C GLU A 251 20.19 -14.25 -1.44
N GLY A 252 21.07 -14.81 -2.28
CA GLY A 252 20.82 -16.04 -3.01
C GLY A 252 21.22 -17.31 -2.26
N GLY A 253 21.54 -17.21 -0.97
CA GLY A 253 21.94 -18.34 -0.14
C GLY A 253 23.42 -18.72 -0.22
N GLN A 254 24.27 -17.91 -0.87
CA GLN A 254 25.72 -18.16 -0.89
C GLN A 254 26.43 -17.57 0.34
N SER A 255 27.73 -17.84 0.50
CA SER A 255 28.54 -17.24 1.56
C SER A 255 28.56 -15.71 1.48
N ALA A 256 28.45 -15.03 2.63
CA ALA A 256 28.60 -13.58 2.74
C ALA A 256 29.99 -13.08 2.33
N SER A 257 31.01 -13.94 2.34
CA SER A 257 32.36 -13.62 1.82
C SER A 257 32.35 -13.34 0.30
N TYR A 258 31.30 -13.76 -0.42
CA TYR A 258 31.12 -13.51 -1.84
C TYR A 258 30.26 -12.27 -2.14
N ASN A 259 29.87 -11.51 -1.11
CA ASN A 259 29.19 -10.23 -1.33
C ASN A 259 30.14 -9.23 -2.00
N THR A 260 29.60 -8.48 -2.96
CA THR A 260 30.36 -7.49 -3.74
C THR A 260 30.99 -6.48 -2.81
N LYS A 261 32.33 -6.39 -2.83
CA LYS A 261 33.09 -5.53 -1.91
C LYS A 261 33.11 -4.08 -2.35
N ALA A 262 33.31 -3.81 -3.63
CA ALA A 262 33.36 -2.45 -4.14
C ALA A 262 32.73 -2.37 -5.53
N TYR A 263 31.99 -1.28 -5.76
CA TYR A 263 31.32 -1.01 -7.01
C TYR A 263 30.97 0.47 -7.13
N ASN A 264 30.67 0.93 -8.34
CA ASN A 264 30.05 2.22 -8.58
C ASN A 264 28.82 2.06 -9.48
N ILE A 265 27.88 2.99 -9.38
CA ILE A 265 26.69 3.05 -10.24
C ILE A 265 26.75 4.36 -11.03
N GLN A 266 26.52 4.24 -12.33
CA GLN A 266 26.44 5.34 -13.27
C GLN A 266 25.06 5.41 -13.89
N VAL A 267 24.63 6.62 -14.22
CA VAL A 267 23.35 6.87 -14.90
C VAL A 267 23.56 7.69 -16.17
N SER A 268 22.65 7.51 -17.13
CA SER A 268 22.64 8.25 -18.39
C SER A 268 21.23 8.40 -18.93
N SER A 269 20.90 9.55 -19.50
CA SER A 269 19.65 9.77 -20.24
C SER A 269 19.75 9.34 -21.71
N ASN A 270 20.96 9.34 -22.29
CA ASN A 270 21.21 9.15 -23.72
C ASN A 270 22.03 7.89 -24.06
N GLY A 271 22.64 7.24 -23.07
CA GLY A 271 23.46 6.02 -23.22
C GLY A 271 24.93 6.28 -23.58
N THR A 272 25.32 7.54 -23.81
CA THR A 272 26.68 7.94 -24.21
C THR A 272 27.39 8.78 -23.16
N SER A 273 26.66 9.70 -22.51
CA SER A 273 27.16 10.55 -21.43
C SER A 273 26.78 9.94 -20.09
N TRP A 274 27.77 9.59 -19.27
CA TRP A 274 27.56 8.86 -18.02
C TRP A 274 28.03 9.67 -16.82
N ASN A 275 27.19 9.72 -15.78
CA ASN A 275 27.50 10.34 -14.51
C ASN A 275 27.56 9.26 -13.43
N THR A 276 28.66 9.18 -12.68
CA THR A 276 28.76 8.33 -11.50
C THR A 276 27.97 8.96 -10.36
N VAL A 277 26.98 8.23 -9.83
CA VAL A 277 26.07 8.71 -8.78
C VAL A 277 26.20 7.93 -7.47
N VAL A 278 26.85 6.76 -7.49
CA VAL A 278 27.14 5.95 -6.31
C VAL A 278 28.56 5.42 -6.41
N ASN A 279 29.28 5.39 -5.31
CA ASN A 279 30.63 4.82 -5.24
C ASN A 279 30.86 4.11 -3.89
N VAL A 280 30.61 2.80 -3.84
CA VAL A 280 30.70 2.00 -2.62
C VAL A 280 32.06 1.31 -2.51
N LYS A 281 32.64 1.35 -1.31
CA LYS A 281 33.87 0.65 -0.94
C LYS A 281 33.63 -0.23 0.29
N ASN A 282 34.29 -1.38 0.34
CA ASN A 282 34.29 -2.29 1.49
C ASN A 282 32.90 -2.79 1.96
N ASN A 283 31.93 -2.93 1.07
CA ASN A 283 30.62 -3.50 1.41
C ASN A 283 30.78 -4.97 1.84
N THR A 284 30.17 -5.35 2.95
CA THR A 284 30.04 -6.74 3.42
C THR A 284 28.58 -7.23 3.45
N SER A 285 27.62 -6.34 3.22
CA SER A 285 26.19 -6.61 3.37
C SER A 285 25.64 -7.44 2.20
N GLY A 286 24.65 -8.29 2.51
CA GLY A 286 23.90 -9.04 1.51
C GLY A 286 22.99 -8.16 0.66
N VAL A 287 22.53 -7.03 1.18
CA VAL A 287 21.82 -6.01 0.41
C VAL A 287 22.41 -4.64 0.68
N THR A 288 22.56 -3.86 -0.38
CA THR A 288 22.83 -2.43 -0.31
C THR A 288 21.63 -1.66 -0.85
N VAL A 289 21.40 -0.48 -0.27
CA VAL A 289 20.30 0.44 -0.66
C VAL A 289 20.91 1.82 -0.88
N ASP A 290 21.30 2.14 -2.11
CA ASP A 290 21.97 3.38 -2.44
C ASP A 290 20.95 4.44 -2.85
N ASN A 291 20.72 5.45 -2.01
CA ASN A 291 19.87 6.59 -2.34
C ASN A 291 20.68 7.66 -3.08
N ILE A 292 20.07 8.27 -4.10
CA ILE A 292 20.64 9.38 -4.85
C ILE A 292 19.62 10.52 -4.94
N PRO A 293 20.04 11.77 -5.16
CA PRO A 293 19.12 12.84 -5.53
C PRO A 293 18.29 12.44 -6.76
N ASP A 294 17.05 12.94 -6.84
CA ASP A 294 16.14 12.64 -7.94
C ASP A 294 16.78 12.97 -9.30
N THR A 295 17.13 11.94 -10.07
CA THR A 295 17.94 12.05 -11.28
C THR A 295 17.20 11.48 -12.48
N GLN A 296 17.19 12.22 -13.59
CA GLN A 296 16.68 11.75 -14.86
C GLN A 296 17.65 10.74 -15.49
N ALA A 297 17.21 9.49 -15.64
CA ALA A 297 18.00 8.43 -16.25
C ALA A 297 17.14 7.51 -17.11
N ARG A 298 17.69 7.06 -18.24
CA ARG A 298 17.16 5.93 -19.02
C ARG A 298 18.03 4.69 -18.82
N TYR A 299 19.34 4.86 -18.74
CA TYR A 299 20.29 3.78 -18.62
C TYR A 299 20.98 3.83 -17.27
N ILE A 300 21.10 2.67 -16.62
CA ILE A 300 21.78 2.48 -15.34
C ILE A 300 22.91 1.48 -15.56
N ARG A 301 24.12 1.77 -15.08
CA ARG A 301 25.29 0.88 -15.22
C ARG A 301 25.93 0.65 -13.86
N LEU A 302 26.02 -0.61 -13.45
CA LEU A 302 26.80 -1.07 -12.30
C LEU A 302 28.18 -1.50 -12.79
N ASN A 303 29.24 -0.94 -12.19
CA ASN A 303 30.62 -1.37 -12.43
C ASN A 303 31.17 -2.01 -11.15
N VAL A 304 31.50 -3.29 -11.19
CA VAL A 304 32.03 -4.02 -10.02
C VAL A 304 33.56 -3.95 -10.03
N THR A 305 34.12 -3.16 -9.11
CA THR A 305 35.56 -2.89 -9.01
C THR A 305 36.27 -3.88 -8.09
N THR A 306 35.59 -4.43 -7.09
CA THR A 306 36.12 -5.54 -6.28
C THR A 306 35.00 -6.54 -5.98
N PRO A 307 35.04 -7.74 -6.58
CA PRO A 307 33.88 -8.64 -6.64
C PRO A 307 33.57 -9.36 -5.33
N THR A 308 34.55 -9.62 -4.47
CA THR A 308 34.34 -10.38 -3.23
C THR A 308 35.23 -9.89 -2.08
N GLN A 309 35.03 -10.45 -0.89
CA GLN A 309 35.89 -10.21 0.28
C GLN A 309 37.18 -11.04 0.24
N THR A 310 37.34 -11.94 -0.73
CA THR A 310 38.42 -12.92 -0.82
C THR A 310 39.18 -12.75 -2.15
N SER A 311 40.01 -13.73 -2.50
CA SER A 311 40.66 -13.81 -3.81
C SER A 311 39.72 -14.29 -4.93
N ASP A 312 38.46 -14.63 -4.64
CA ASP A 312 37.48 -15.00 -5.65
C ASP A 312 37.17 -13.81 -6.57
N SER A 313 37.25 -14.04 -7.87
CA SER A 313 37.15 -12.99 -8.89
C SER A 313 35.77 -12.87 -9.53
N ALA A 314 34.74 -13.57 -9.04
CA ALA A 314 33.41 -13.55 -9.65
C ALA A 314 32.52 -12.46 -9.05
N ALA A 315 32.09 -11.49 -9.86
CA ALA A 315 30.96 -10.64 -9.50
C ALA A 315 29.68 -11.49 -9.54
N ARG A 316 28.82 -11.34 -8.54
CA ARG A 316 27.54 -12.06 -8.43
C ARG A 316 26.46 -11.12 -7.93
N ILE A 317 25.48 -10.83 -8.79
CA ILE A 317 24.35 -9.94 -8.48
C ILE A 317 23.06 -10.72 -8.69
N TYR A 318 22.35 -10.98 -7.61
CA TYR A 318 21.07 -11.69 -7.63
C TYR A 318 19.91 -10.78 -8.01
N GLU A 319 19.97 -9.50 -7.62
CA GLU A 319 18.97 -8.52 -8.06
C GLU A 319 19.61 -7.12 -8.05
N PHE A 320 19.27 -6.30 -9.03
CA PHE A 320 19.61 -4.90 -9.15
C PHE A 320 18.35 -4.12 -9.50
N ALA A 321 17.63 -3.76 -8.44
CA ALA A 321 16.39 -3.02 -8.55
C ALA A 321 16.66 -1.52 -8.56
N VAL A 322 15.87 -0.81 -9.38
CA VAL A 322 15.96 0.64 -9.55
C VAL A 322 14.63 1.23 -9.13
N PHE A 323 14.63 2.13 -8.17
CA PHE A 323 13.43 2.73 -7.63
C PHE A 323 13.49 4.26 -7.74
N LYS A 324 12.29 4.83 -7.69
CA LYS A 324 12.12 6.18 -7.18
C LYS A 324 11.89 6.07 -5.68
N GLN A 325 12.76 6.68 -4.88
CA GLN A 325 12.51 6.88 -3.46
C GLN A 325 11.18 7.62 -3.31
N GLN A 326 10.35 7.15 -2.39
CA GLN A 326 9.06 7.77 -2.16
C GLN A 326 9.26 9.20 -1.66
N ASN A 327 8.87 10.19 -2.46
CA ASN A 327 8.70 11.55 -1.97
C ASN A 327 7.53 11.54 -0.98
N LEU A 328 7.84 11.63 0.31
CA LEU A 328 6.87 11.63 1.40
C LEU A 328 5.91 12.83 1.33
N ALA A 329 6.32 13.92 0.66
CA ALA A 329 5.51 15.12 0.46
C ALA A 329 4.55 15.05 -0.73
N LEU A 330 4.75 14.10 -1.66
CA LEU A 330 3.97 14.04 -2.89
C LEU A 330 2.46 13.99 -2.60
N ASN A 331 1.73 14.96 -3.15
CA ASN A 331 0.29 15.16 -2.97
C ASN A 331 -0.18 15.28 -1.50
N LYS A 332 0.73 15.60 -0.58
CA LYS A 332 0.37 15.81 0.82
C LYS A 332 -0.34 17.15 1.02
N PRO A 333 -1.25 17.24 2.01
CA PRO A 333 -1.82 18.52 2.41
C PRO A 333 -0.71 19.53 2.70
N ALA A 334 -0.78 20.66 2.01
CA ALA A 334 0.15 21.76 2.15
C ALA A 334 -0.61 23.07 2.37
N THR A 335 -0.05 23.94 3.20
CA THR A 335 -0.53 25.29 3.48
C THR A 335 0.60 26.28 3.29
N VAL A 336 0.28 27.51 2.94
CA VAL A 336 1.26 28.57 2.64
C VAL A 336 0.79 29.89 3.25
N ASP A 337 1.70 30.85 3.40
CA ASP A 337 1.34 32.19 3.86
C ASP A 337 0.40 32.92 2.88
N SER A 338 0.69 32.82 1.58
CA SER A 338 -0.02 33.53 0.51
C SER A 338 0.29 32.89 -0.86
N VAL A 339 -0.44 33.34 -1.87
CA VAL A 339 -0.26 32.94 -3.27
C VAL A 339 -0.14 34.17 -4.17
N CYS A 340 0.74 34.15 -5.17
CA CYS A 340 0.85 35.25 -6.15
C CYS A 340 -0.36 35.30 -7.11
N LYS A 341 -0.95 34.13 -7.42
CA LYS A 341 -2.19 33.99 -8.19
C LYS A 341 -2.89 32.68 -7.85
N ALA A 342 -4.18 32.57 -8.19
CA ALA A 342 -5.04 31.44 -7.81
C ALA A 342 -4.52 30.05 -8.25
N SER A 343 -3.74 29.97 -9.33
CA SER A 343 -3.19 28.70 -9.82
C SER A 343 -1.83 28.31 -9.20
N GLN A 344 -1.20 29.17 -8.41
CA GLN A 344 0.15 28.95 -7.82
C GLN A 344 0.04 28.60 -6.33
N THR A 345 -0.71 27.55 -6.02
CA THR A 345 -1.09 27.15 -4.66
C THR A 345 0.00 26.35 -3.95
N ALA A 346 -0.18 26.09 -2.65
CA ALA A 346 0.69 25.20 -1.87
C ALA A 346 0.85 23.80 -2.49
N ALA A 347 -0.25 23.25 -3.03
CA ALA A 347 -0.26 21.93 -3.64
C ALA A 347 0.67 21.83 -4.85
N LYS A 348 0.93 22.95 -5.54
CA LYS A 348 1.80 23.01 -6.71
C LYS A 348 3.27 22.85 -6.42
N ALA A 349 3.70 22.99 -5.17
CA ALA A 349 5.07 22.70 -4.78
C ALA A 349 5.25 21.24 -4.33
N VAL A 350 4.24 20.39 -4.41
CA VAL A 350 4.31 19.00 -3.98
C VAL A 350 3.53 18.05 -4.90
N ASP A 351 3.24 18.46 -6.14
CA ASP A 351 2.45 17.66 -7.09
C ASP A 351 3.32 16.82 -8.04
N GLY A 352 4.65 16.96 -7.94
CA GLY A 352 5.63 16.27 -8.76
C GLY A 352 5.76 16.82 -10.17
N SER A 353 5.25 18.04 -10.44
CA SER A 353 5.28 18.67 -11.76
C SER A 353 6.10 19.96 -11.75
N GLU A 354 7.05 20.09 -12.67
CA GLU A 354 7.83 21.32 -12.89
C GLU A 354 7.42 22.09 -14.16
N ILE A 355 6.48 21.54 -14.92
CA ILE A 355 6.04 22.11 -16.21
C ILE A 355 4.81 23.00 -16.02
N ASN A 356 4.49 23.79 -17.06
CA ASN A 356 3.26 24.57 -17.15
C ASN A 356 3.02 25.50 -15.94
N ASP A 357 4.08 26.13 -15.44
CA ASP A 357 4.00 27.07 -14.31
C ASP A 357 3.48 26.43 -12.99
N SER A 358 3.72 25.13 -12.80
CA SER A 358 3.38 24.39 -11.58
C SER A 358 4.33 24.74 -10.45
N LYS A 359 4.04 25.84 -9.73
CA LYS A 359 4.81 26.28 -8.57
C LYS A 359 3.93 26.88 -7.49
N TRP A 360 4.40 26.83 -6.26
CA TRP A 360 3.96 27.79 -5.24
C TRP A 360 4.71 29.11 -5.42
N CYS A 361 4.00 30.23 -5.28
CA CYS A 361 4.58 31.56 -5.30
C CYS A 361 4.01 32.45 -4.18
N SER A 362 4.86 33.23 -3.51
CA SER A 362 4.43 34.19 -2.48
C SER A 362 5.18 35.53 -2.59
N LEU A 363 4.45 36.64 -2.47
CA LEU A 363 4.98 38.02 -2.39
C LEU A 363 5.03 38.57 -0.95
N SER A 364 4.56 37.80 0.04
CA SER A 364 4.54 38.21 1.45
C SER A 364 5.94 38.56 1.96
N SER A 365 6.03 39.42 2.96
CA SER A 365 7.29 39.66 3.68
C SER A 365 7.73 38.46 4.51
N ASN A 366 6.78 37.62 4.95
CA ASN A 366 7.00 36.39 5.71
C ASN A 366 6.52 35.18 4.90
N ARG A 367 7.43 34.56 4.14
CA ARG A 367 7.14 33.54 3.14
C ARG A 367 7.37 32.14 3.70
N TRP A 368 6.34 31.33 3.77
CA TRP A 368 6.46 29.96 4.25
C TRP A 368 5.51 29.00 3.56
N LEU A 369 5.94 27.74 3.48
CA LEU A 369 5.16 26.59 3.04
C LEU A 369 5.26 25.50 4.09
N GLN A 370 4.13 24.97 4.54
CA GLN A 370 4.02 23.93 5.55
C GLN A 370 3.30 22.69 5.01
N LEU A 371 3.88 21.52 5.26
CA LEU A 371 3.38 20.20 4.89
C LEU A 371 2.86 19.45 6.12
N ASP A 372 1.83 18.62 5.94
CA ASP A 372 1.45 17.53 6.87
C ASP A 372 1.62 16.17 6.17
N LEU A 373 2.58 15.36 6.61
CA LEU A 373 2.82 14.02 6.09
C LEU A 373 1.67 13.03 6.41
N GLY A 374 0.78 13.39 7.32
CA GLY A 374 -0.38 12.63 7.79
C GLY A 374 -0.10 11.79 9.04
N SER A 375 1.16 11.42 9.27
CA SER A 375 1.66 10.75 10.47
C SER A 375 3.13 11.07 10.66
N VAL A 376 3.68 10.82 11.85
CA VAL A 376 5.12 10.99 12.08
C VAL A 376 5.89 9.94 11.27
N LYS A 377 6.92 10.39 10.55
CA LYS A 377 7.84 9.58 9.73
C LYS A 377 9.29 9.95 10.08
N GLN A 378 10.23 9.04 9.83
CA GLN A 378 11.65 9.41 9.76
C GLN A 378 11.91 10.19 8.47
N VAL A 379 12.57 11.34 8.59
CA VAL A 379 12.95 12.22 7.47
C VAL A 379 14.45 12.46 7.54
N ASN A 380 15.15 12.37 6.41
CA ASN A 380 16.60 12.55 6.33
C ASN A 380 17.08 13.39 5.15
N GLN A 381 16.21 13.80 4.23
CA GLN A 381 16.61 14.61 3.09
C GLN A 381 15.47 15.49 2.59
N PHE A 382 15.82 16.69 2.14
CA PHE A 382 14.94 17.60 1.43
C PHE A 382 15.53 17.93 0.05
N ILE A 383 14.67 18.01 -0.96
CA ILE A 383 15.06 18.54 -2.28
C ILE A 383 14.13 19.71 -2.60
N ILE A 384 14.73 20.85 -2.96
CA ILE A 384 13.97 22.02 -3.43
C ILE A 384 14.34 22.29 -4.88
N LYS A 385 13.32 22.33 -5.73
CA LYS A 385 13.41 22.80 -7.12
C LYS A 385 12.98 24.26 -7.17
N HIS A 386 13.95 25.12 -7.43
CA HIS A 386 13.80 26.57 -7.48
C HIS A 386 13.30 27.03 -8.86
N ALA A 387 13.12 28.34 -9.01
CA ALA A 387 12.60 29.01 -10.21
C ALA A 387 13.17 28.45 -11.54
N ALA A 388 14.50 28.34 -11.65
CA ALA A 388 15.13 27.93 -12.89
C ALA A 388 14.89 26.47 -13.28
N GLU A 389 14.59 25.59 -12.32
CA GLU A 389 14.26 24.19 -12.61
C GLU A 389 12.91 24.09 -13.35
N GLY A 390 12.00 25.02 -13.09
CA GLY A 390 10.74 25.17 -13.82
C GLY A 390 10.84 26.04 -15.08
N GLY A 391 12.06 26.35 -15.55
CA GLY A 391 12.30 27.11 -16.78
C GLY A 391 12.32 28.63 -16.63
N GLU A 392 12.33 29.17 -15.40
CA GLU A 392 12.51 30.60 -15.18
C GLU A 392 13.99 31.01 -15.14
N THR A 393 14.28 32.32 -14.99
CA THR A 393 15.66 32.79 -14.87
C THR A 393 16.31 32.37 -13.55
N THR A 394 17.60 32.04 -13.56
CA THR A 394 18.41 31.73 -12.37
C THR A 394 18.49 32.88 -11.38
N ALA A 395 18.26 34.13 -11.82
CA ALA A 395 18.14 35.30 -10.95
C ALA A 395 16.97 35.19 -9.95
N TYR A 396 15.98 34.34 -10.23
CA TYR A 396 14.83 34.08 -9.36
C TYR A 396 15.01 32.85 -8.45
N ASN A 397 16.14 32.17 -8.50
CA ASN A 397 16.42 31.08 -7.56
C ASN A 397 16.46 31.60 -6.13
N THR A 398 15.88 30.81 -5.22
CA THR A 398 15.79 31.16 -3.80
C THR A 398 17.18 31.32 -3.21
N LYS A 399 17.47 32.52 -2.68
CA LYS A 399 18.80 32.86 -2.17
C LYS A 399 19.04 32.36 -0.75
N ALA A 400 18.03 32.42 0.12
CA ALA A 400 18.16 31.96 1.49
C ALA A 400 16.84 31.40 2.02
N TYR A 401 16.94 30.32 2.78
CA TYR A 401 15.82 29.64 3.41
C TYR A 401 16.27 28.82 4.62
N ASN A 402 15.30 28.39 5.42
CA ASN A 402 15.49 27.35 6.42
C ASN A 402 14.33 26.35 6.37
N ILE A 403 14.59 25.13 6.81
CA ILE A 403 13.57 24.08 6.94
C ILE A 403 13.45 23.71 8.41
N GLN A 404 12.20 23.67 8.88
CA GLN A 404 11.84 23.29 10.23
C GLN A 404 10.98 22.02 10.21
N VAL A 405 11.09 21.22 11.26
CA VAL A 405 10.30 19.99 11.45
C VAL A 405 9.59 20.00 12.80
N SER A 406 8.44 19.33 12.86
CA SER A 406 7.65 19.16 14.08
C SER A 406 6.88 17.84 14.05
N ASN A 407 6.69 17.22 15.22
CA ASN A 407 5.80 16.06 15.37
C ASN A 407 4.33 16.48 15.59
N ASN A 408 4.09 17.66 16.16
CA ASN A 408 2.76 18.08 16.63
C ASN A 408 2.25 19.40 16.00
N GLY A 409 3.04 20.02 15.12
CA GLY A 409 2.71 21.27 14.44
C GLY A 409 2.84 22.52 15.31
N LYS A 410 3.27 22.37 16.56
CA LYS A 410 3.42 23.45 17.55
C LYS A 410 4.88 23.68 17.92
N ASP A 411 5.60 22.60 18.21
CA ASP A 411 7.00 22.64 18.60
C ASP A 411 7.87 22.41 17.37
N TRP A 412 8.60 23.44 16.95
CA TRP A 412 9.38 23.43 15.72
C TRP A 412 10.87 23.46 16.01
N SER A 413 11.63 22.66 15.27
CA SER A 413 13.09 22.67 15.28
C SER A 413 13.64 22.93 13.88
N THR A 414 14.62 23.82 13.76
CA THR A 414 15.28 24.10 12.48
C THR A 414 16.34 23.03 12.21
N VAL A 415 16.22 22.34 11.07
CA VAL A 415 17.12 21.25 10.65
C VAL A 415 17.99 21.61 9.45
N VAL A 416 17.59 22.62 8.68
CA VAL A 416 18.36 23.13 7.53
C VAL A 416 18.42 24.65 7.60
N LYS A 417 19.57 25.23 7.28
CA LYS A 417 19.76 26.68 7.10
C LYS A 417 20.68 26.93 5.92
N VAL A 418 20.15 27.55 4.87
CA VAL A 418 20.88 27.86 3.63
C VAL A 418 20.90 29.36 3.40
N THR A 419 22.07 29.87 3.04
CA THR A 419 22.30 31.27 2.69
C THR A 419 23.08 31.37 1.39
N ASN A 420 22.78 32.37 0.56
CA ASN A 420 23.46 32.64 -0.71
C ASN A 420 23.40 31.48 -1.73
N ASN A 421 22.31 30.70 -1.74
CA ASN A 421 22.10 29.70 -2.78
C ASN A 421 21.90 30.38 -4.15
N THR A 422 22.54 29.82 -5.18
CA THR A 422 22.37 30.22 -6.59
C THR A 422 21.88 29.07 -7.48
N LYS A 423 21.85 27.83 -6.95
CA LYS A 423 21.50 26.62 -7.70
C LYS A 423 20.01 26.58 -8.04
N SER A 424 19.67 25.99 -9.20
CA SER A 424 18.27 25.69 -9.57
C SER A 424 17.67 24.57 -8.74
N LEU A 425 18.52 23.69 -8.21
CA LEU A 425 18.14 22.57 -7.35
C LEU A 425 19.07 22.52 -6.14
N THR A 426 18.50 22.34 -4.96
CA THR A 426 19.23 22.08 -3.71
C THR A 426 18.84 20.72 -3.14
N VAL A 427 19.83 20.06 -2.55
CA VAL A 427 19.67 18.80 -1.81
C VAL A 427 20.24 19.07 -0.42
N ASP A 428 19.39 18.93 0.58
CA ASP A 428 19.73 19.17 1.97
C ASP A 428 19.59 17.86 2.75
N ASP A 429 20.72 17.18 2.96
CA ASP A 429 20.81 15.98 3.78
C ASP A 429 20.88 16.34 5.27
N ILE A 430 20.12 15.61 6.10
CA ILE A 430 20.13 15.75 7.56
C ILE A 430 20.30 14.38 8.21
N THR A 431 20.77 14.37 9.46
CA THR A 431 20.63 13.17 10.29
C THR A 431 19.14 12.83 10.42
N PRO A 432 18.73 11.56 10.31
CA PRO A 432 17.32 11.19 10.41
C PRO A 432 16.65 11.74 11.67
N VAL A 433 15.49 12.38 11.49
CA VAL A 433 14.64 12.93 12.56
C VAL A 433 13.19 12.50 12.38
N SER A 434 12.47 12.33 13.49
CA SER A 434 11.02 12.16 13.49
C SER A 434 10.34 13.48 13.13
N ALA A 435 9.46 13.46 12.12
CA ALA A 435 8.64 14.61 11.75
C ALA A 435 7.29 14.17 11.17
N ARG A 436 6.22 14.91 11.51
CA ARG A 436 4.94 14.87 10.79
C ARG A 436 4.74 16.11 9.95
N TYR A 437 5.14 17.26 10.49
CA TYR A 437 5.01 18.55 9.84
C TYR A 437 6.38 19.08 9.45
N ILE A 438 6.46 19.66 8.26
CA ILE A 438 7.67 20.26 7.70
C ILE A 438 7.31 21.67 7.25
N LYS A 439 8.14 22.66 7.58
CA LYS A 439 7.94 24.05 7.20
C LYS A 439 9.19 24.60 6.51
N LEU A 440 9.05 24.99 5.25
CA LEU A 440 10.05 25.76 4.50
C LEU A 440 9.79 27.25 4.73
N ASN A 441 10.77 27.97 5.24
CA ASN A 441 10.74 29.43 5.41
C ASN A 441 11.70 30.08 4.42
N VAL A 442 11.19 30.85 3.46
CA VAL A 442 12.00 31.56 2.47
C VAL A 442 12.36 32.94 3.00
N THR A 443 13.60 33.10 3.47
CA THR A 443 14.10 34.34 4.10
C THR A 443 14.64 35.34 3.09
N THR A 444 15.13 34.89 1.93
CA THR A 444 15.52 35.76 0.82
C THR A 444 15.13 35.10 -0.50
N PRO A 445 14.08 35.61 -1.19
CA PRO A 445 13.41 34.86 -2.24
C PRO A 445 14.14 34.81 -3.58
N THR A 446 14.99 35.80 -3.89
CA THR A 446 15.69 35.86 -5.18
C THR A 446 17.09 36.44 -5.05
N GLN A 447 17.86 36.43 -6.14
CA GLN A 447 19.17 37.09 -6.23
C GLN A 447 19.08 38.60 -6.49
N THR A 448 17.86 39.12 -6.65
CA THR A 448 17.57 40.48 -7.11
C THR A 448 16.67 41.20 -6.11
N THR A 449 16.18 42.39 -6.45
CA THR A 449 15.16 43.10 -5.69
C THR A 449 13.75 42.50 -5.85
N ASN A 450 13.57 41.48 -6.70
CA ASN A 450 12.30 40.78 -6.84
C ASN A 450 11.94 40.05 -5.53
N LEU A 451 10.74 40.34 -5.02
CA LEU A 451 10.29 39.87 -3.72
C LEU A 451 9.51 38.55 -3.75
N ALA A 452 9.33 37.91 -4.91
CA ALA A 452 8.50 36.71 -4.99
C ALA A 452 9.33 35.44 -4.70
N ALA A 453 8.93 34.66 -3.69
CA ALA A 453 9.40 33.28 -3.57
C ALA A 453 8.72 32.43 -4.64
N ARG A 454 9.45 31.47 -5.20
CA ARG A 454 8.98 30.56 -6.25
C ARG A 454 9.58 29.18 -5.99
N ILE A 455 8.73 28.22 -5.65
CA ILE A 455 9.13 26.84 -5.37
C ILE A 455 8.32 25.94 -6.30
N PHE A 456 9.01 25.30 -7.24
CA PHE A 456 8.38 24.37 -8.18
C PHE A 456 8.14 23.02 -7.54
N GLU A 457 9.09 22.52 -6.74
CA GLU A 457 8.90 21.30 -5.96
C GLU A 457 9.63 21.41 -4.62
N PHE A 458 9.00 20.88 -3.58
CA PHE A 458 9.56 20.68 -2.25
C PHE A 458 9.34 19.24 -1.82
N GLN A 459 10.37 18.44 -2.01
CA GLN A 459 10.34 17.00 -1.82
C GLN A 459 10.94 16.64 -0.45
N VAL A 460 10.35 15.65 0.20
CA VAL A 460 10.75 15.17 1.52
C VAL A 460 11.02 13.68 1.42
N PHE A 461 12.17 13.22 1.89
CA PHE A 461 12.56 11.82 1.86
C PHE A 461 12.95 11.31 3.24
N GLY A 462 12.80 10.00 3.42
CA GLY A 462 13.13 9.29 4.65
C GLY A 462 13.93 8.01 4.36
N PRO A 463 14.66 7.48 5.37
CA PRO A 463 15.31 6.19 5.24
C PRO A 463 14.28 5.07 5.03
N SER A 464 14.70 3.99 4.37
CA SER A 464 13.84 2.82 4.15
C SER A 464 13.54 2.11 5.46
N ASN A 465 12.26 1.92 5.79
CA ASN A 465 11.83 1.06 6.90
C ASN A 465 12.01 -0.41 6.51
N LEU A 466 12.98 -1.09 7.11
CA LEU A 466 13.33 -2.49 6.84
C LEU A 466 12.26 -3.47 7.32
N ALA A 467 11.41 -3.09 8.29
CA ALA A 467 10.33 -3.92 8.80
C ALA A 467 9.03 -3.80 8.00
N LEU A 468 8.89 -2.80 7.12
CA LEU A 468 7.65 -2.57 6.39
C LEU A 468 7.21 -3.82 5.61
N ASN A 469 5.99 -4.29 5.90
CA ASN A 469 5.34 -5.48 5.34
C ASN A 469 6.14 -6.79 5.51
N LYS A 470 7.05 -6.85 6.49
CA LYS A 470 7.81 -8.07 6.78
C LYS A 470 6.96 -9.09 7.55
N PRO A 471 7.24 -10.39 7.38
CA PRO A 471 6.62 -11.41 8.21
C PRO A 471 6.82 -11.11 9.69
N ALA A 472 5.71 -11.10 10.44
CA ALA A 472 5.72 -10.88 11.87
C ALA A 472 4.85 -11.93 12.58
N THR A 473 5.29 -12.34 13.77
CA THR A 473 4.56 -13.24 14.65
C THR A 473 4.43 -12.62 16.04
N VAL A 474 3.41 -13.02 16.79
CA VAL A 474 3.12 -12.47 18.12
C VAL A 474 2.70 -13.58 19.06
N ASP A 475 2.77 -13.31 20.36
CA ASP A 475 2.34 -14.26 21.38
C ASP A 475 0.82 -14.51 21.38
N SER A 476 0.03 -13.45 21.19
CA SER A 476 -1.42 -13.46 21.18
C SER A 476 -1.95 -12.15 20.58
N THR A 477 -3.25 -12.12 20.34
CA THR A 477 -3.97 -10.94 19.87
C THR A 477 -5.14 -10.61 20.80
N CYS A 478 -5.48 -9.33 20.95
CA CYS A 478 -6.66 -8.92 21.71
C CYS A 478 -7.97 -9.26 20.98
N ASN A 479 -7.94 -9.33 19.65
CA ASN A 479 -9.03 -9.77 18.77
C ASN A 479 -8.45 -10.17 17.39
N ALA A 480 -9.31 -10.58 16.46
CA ALA A 480 -8.91 -11.05 15.14
C ALA A 480 -8.32 -9.96 14.21
N SER A 481 -8.59 -8.67 14.46
CA SER A 481 -8.12 -7.56 13.60
C SER A 481 -6.79 -6.95 14.07
N GLN A 482 -6.40 -7.19 15.32
CA GLN A 482 -5.22 -6.59 15.96
C GLN A 482 -4.01 -7.53 15.95
N THR A 483 -3.63 -7.97 14.75
CA THR A 483 -2.63 -9.01 14.49
C THR A 483 -1.21 -8.45 14.36
N ALA A 484 -0.21 -9.34 14.24
CA ALA A 484 1.20 -8.98 14.10
C ALA A 484 1.49 -8.07 12.90
N VAL A 485 0.80 -8.28 11.78
CA VAL A 485 1.05 -7.52 10.53
C VAL A 485 0.73 -6.04 10.70
N LYS A 486 -0.19 -5.71 11.60
CA LYS A 486 -0.62 -4.33 11.87
C LYS A 486 0.45 -3.50 12.56
N ALA A 487 1.46 -4.12 13.16
CA ALA A 487 2.59 -3.40 13.75
C ALA A 487 3.72 -3.16 12.74
N VAL A 488 3.58 -3.58 11.48
CA VAL A 488 4.64 -3.44 10.46
C VAL A 488 4.08 -2.99 9.11
N ASP A 489 2.86 -2.48 9.07
CA ASP A 489 2.18 -2.05 7.83
C ASP A 489 2.37 -0.55 7.53
N GLY A 490 3.04 0.19 8.42
CA GLY A 490 3.36 1.61 8.25
C GLY A 490 2.18 2.57 8.46
N THR A 491 1.04 2.09 8.99
CA THR A 491 -0.16 2.89 9.27
C THR A 491 -0.46 2.96 10.76
N VAL A 492 -0.90 4.13 11.22
CA VAL A 492 -1.39 4.33 12.59
C VAL A 492 -2.89 4.64 12.64
N ILE A 493 -3.55 4.78 11.49
CA ILE A 493 -4.97 5.15 11.41
C ILE A 493 -5.88 3.92 11.45
N ASN A 494 -7.18 4.12 11.65
CA ASN A 494 -8.21 3.08 11.58
C ASN A 494 -7.98 1.88 12.50
N ASP A 495 -7.42 2.13 13.69
CA ASP A 495 -7.10 1.09 14.68
C ASP A 495 -6.08 0.03 14.21
N SER A 496 -5.20 0.38 13.28
CA SER A 496 -4.12 -0.51 12.81
C SER A 496 -3.06 -0.70 13.89
N LYS A 497 -3.24 -1.70 14.76
CA LYS A 497 -2.26 -2.04 15.80
C LYS A 497 -2.19 -3.54 16.06
N TRP A 498 -1.02 -4.01 16.47
CA TRP A 498 -0.96 -5.25 17.25
C TRP A 498 -1.38 -4.95 18.70
N CYS A 499 -2.18 -5.84 19.28
CA CYS A 499 -2.57 -5.77 20.68
C CYS A 499 -2.44 -7.13 21.37
N SER A 500 -1.90 -7.18 22.59
CA SER A 500 -1.82 -8.41 23.40
C SER A 500 -2.15 -8.14 24.87
N LYS A 501 -3.00 -8.98 25.46
CA LYS A 501 -3.35 -8.98 26.90
C LYS A 501 -2.67 -10.10 27.68
N SER A 502 -1.84 -10.93 27.04
CA SER A 502 -1.17 -12.02 27.74
C SER A 502 -0.19 -11.51 28.78
N SER A 503 0.33 -12.40 29.62
CA SER A 503 1.47 -12.08 30.48
C SER A 503 2.77 -11.90 29.69
N ASN A 504 2.92 -12.60 28.56
CA ASN A 504 4.16 -12.70 27.76
C ASN A 504 4.42 -11.48 26.85
N ARG A 505 3.37 -10.94 26.20
CA ARG A 505 3.38 -9.75 25.33
C ARG A 505 4.64 -9.57 24.49
N TRP A 506 4.81 -10.40 23.46
CA TRP A 506 5.94 -10.29 22.53
C TRP A 506 5.50 -10.23 21.07
N LEU A 507 6.29 -9.50 20.27
CA LEU A 507 6.19 -9.43 18.82
C LEU A 507 7.56 -9.73 18.21
N GLN A 508 7.60 -10.55 17.16
CA GLN A 508 8.80 -10.90 16.43
C GLN A 508 8.66 -10.53 14.94
N ILE A 509 9.72 -9.99 14.34
CA ILE A 509 9.81 -9.62 12.92
C ILE A 509 10.94 -10.44 12.29
N ASP A 510 10.71 -11.04 11.11
CA ASP A 510 11.76 -11.61 10.24
C ASP A 510 11.98 -10.66 9.05
N LEU A 511 13.17 -10.05 8.98
CA LEU A 511 13.55 -9.15 7.87
C LEU A 511 13.71 -9.90 6.53
N GLY A 512 13.74 -11.24 6.56
CA GLY A 512 13.90 -12.15 5.43
C GLY A 512 15.35 -12.54 5.17
N SER A 513 16.29 -11.67 5.54
CA SER A 513 17.74 -11.88 5.46
C SER A 513 18.48 -10.96 6.42
N VAL A 514 19.77 -11.21 6.64
CA VAL A 514 20.59 -10.41 7.57
C VAL A 514 20.82 -9.01 6.99
N LYS A 515 20.46 -7.98 7.76
CA LYS A 515 20.63 -6.55 7.48
C LYS A 515 21.45 -5.87 8.56
N GLN A 516 22.07 -4.74 8.22
CA GLN A 516 22.63 -3.83 9.22
C GLN A 516 21.52 -2.95 9.80
N VAL A 517 21.40 -2.94 11.13
CA VAL A 517 20.38 -2.18 11.86
C VAL A 517 21.05 -1.31 12.90
N ASN A 518 20.62 -0.05 13.02
CA ASN A 518 21.13 0.90 14.00
C ASN A 518 20.03 1.69 14.74
N GLN A 519 18.76 1.51 14.38
CA GLN A 519 17.67 2.27 14.98
C GLN A 519 16.34 1.51 14.91
N PHE A 520 15.57 1.64 15.98
CA PHE A 520 14.19 1.20 16.08
C PHE A 520 13.29 2.41 16.38
N VAL A 521 12.11 2.44 15.78
CA VAL A 521 11.09 3.44 16.08
C VAL A 521 9.78 2.71 16.36
N ILE A 522 9.17 2.97 17.52
CA ILE A 522 7.90 2.35 17.90
C ILE A 522 6.85 3.45 18.02
N LYS A 523 5.70 3.24 17.36
CA LYS A 523 4.50 4.07 17.51
C LYS A 523 3.55 3.38 18.48
N HIS A 524 3.33 4.03 19.61
CA HIS A 524 2.51 3.57 20.71
C HIS A 524 1.05 4.04 20.56
N ALA A 525 0.24 3.72 21.57
CA ALA A 525 -1.21 3.90 21.54
C ALA A 525 -1.67 5.30 21.11
N SER A 526 -1.03 6.37 21.60
CA SER A 526 -1.46 7.74 21.27
C SER A 526 -1.22 8.16 19.83
N GLU A 527 -0.29 7.53 19.12
CA GLU A 527 -0.09 7.80 17.69
C GLU A 527 -1.25 7.29 16.84
N GLY A 528 -1.96 6.27 17.35
CA GLY A 528 -3.20 5.78 16.76
C GLY A 528 -4.46 6.49 17.25
N GLY A 529 -4.32 7.56 18.03
CA GLY A 529 -5.43 8.35 18.57
C GLY A 529 -5.99 7.85 19.90
N GLU A 530 -5.38 6.85 20.54
CA GLU A 530 -5.74 6.46 21.91
C GLU A 530 -5.17 7.44 22.96
N THR A 531 -5.58 7.31 24.22
CA THR A 531 -5.02 8.12 25.30
C THR A 531 -3.53 7.81 25.53
N ALA A 532 -2.72 8.85 25.78
CA ALA A 532 -1.29 8.71 26.09
C ALA A 532 -1.01 7.84 27.34
N SER A 533 -1.99 7.68 28.23
CA SER A 533 -1.88 6.75 29.37
C SER A 533 -1.76 5.28 28.94
N TYR A 534 -2.13 4.95 27.70
CA TYR A 534 -1.97 3.61 27.10
C TYR A 534 -0.65 3.44 26.34
N ASN A 535 0.23 4.45 26.30
CA ASN A 535 1.55 4.30 25.73
C ASN A 535 2.36 3.26 26.50
N THR A 536 3.11 2.43 25.76
CA THR A 536 3.91 1.36 26.34
C THR A 536 4.95 1.94 27.29
N LYS A 537 4.91 1.53 28.55
CA LYS A 537 5.77 2.08 29.60
C LYS A 537 7.16 1.47 29.59
N ALA A 538 7.23 0.15 29.49
CA ALA A 538 8.49 -0.58 29.55
C ALA A 538 8.53 -1.73 28.55
N TYR A 539 9.67 -1.88 27.89
CA TYR A 539 9.92 -2.92 26.91
C TYR A 539 11.42 -3.15 26.71
N ASN A 540 11.78 -4.27 26.11
CA ASN A 540 13.12 -4.51 25.60
C ASN A 540 13.06 -5.04 24.18
N ILE A 541 14.12 -4.77 23.41
CA ILE A 541 14.28 -5.28 22.05
C ILE A 541 15.49 -6.21 22.03
N GLN A 542 15.27 -7.40 21.49
CA GLN A 542 16.30 -8.40 21.23
C GLN A 542 16.46 -8.62 19.73
N VAL A 543 17.69 -8.94 19.31
CA VAL A 543 18.02 -9.20 17.90
C VAL A 543 18.75 -10.52 17.75
N SER A 544 18.61 -11.14 16.58
CA SER A 544 19.26 -12.40 16.23
C SER A 544 19.51 -12.48 14.72
N THR A 545 20.56 -13.21 14.32
CA THR A 545 20.81 -13.57 12.92
C THR A 545 20.26 -14.95 12.56
N ASP A 546 20.06 -15.83 13.54
CA ASP A 546 19.71 -17.26 13.37
C ASP A 546 18.34 -17.65 13.97
N GLY A 547 17.71 -16.76 14.74
CA GLY A 547 16.43 -17.00 15.41
C GLY A 547 16.56 -17.84 16.69
N VAL A 548 17.77 -18.28 17.05
CA VAL A 548 18.05 -19.15 18.20
C VAL A 548 18.82 -18.39 19.28
N LYS A 549 19.87 -17.66 18.90
CA LYS A 549 20.68 -16.85 19.83
C LYS A 549 20.23 -15.40 19.79
N TRP A 550 19.82 -14.88 20.94
CA TRP A 550 19.21 -13.55 21.05
C TRP A 550 20.05 -12.63 21.92
N ASN A 551 20.35 -11.44 21.40
CA ASN A 551 21.06 -10.38 22.11
C ASN A 551 20.12 -9.24 22.42
N LYS A 552 20.03 -8.82 23.69
CA LYS A 552 19.25 -7.63 24.07
C LYS A 552 20.02 -6.37 23.71
N VAL A 553 19.39 -5.47 22.94
CA VAL A 553 20.01 -4.23 22.44
C VAL A 553 19.30 -2.97 22.92
N VAL A 554 18.06 -3.07 23.41
CA VAL A 554 17.29 -1.96 23.98
C VAL A 554 16.64 -2.40 25.28
N ASN A 555 16.58 -1.49 26.27
CA ASN A 555 15.87 -1.70 27.53
C ASN A 555 15.25 -0.37 28.02
N ALA A 556 14.00 -0.12 27.63
CA ALA A 556 13.23 1.05 28.03
C ALA A 556 12.34 0.74 29.23
N THR A 557 12.29 1.61 30.24
CA THR A 557 11.60 1.34 31.52
C THR A 557 10.50 2.33 31.88
N ASN A 558 10.52 3.55 31.33
CA ASN A 558 9.60 4.63 31.70
C ASN A 558 9.19 5.49 30.49
N ASN A 559 8.94 4.87 29.34
CA ASN A 559 8.44 5.61 28.18
C ASN A 559 7.03 6.15 28.46
N THR A 560 6.83 7.43 28.19
CA THR A 560 5.51 8.10 28.22
C THR A 560 5.11 8.61 26.83
N GLY A 561 6.06 8.66 25.90
CA GLY A 561 5.87 9.20 24.56
C GLY A 561 5.00 8.31 23.69
N GLY A 562 4.27 8.94 22.78
CA GLY A 562 3.58 8.26 21.68
C GLY A 562 4.56 7.60 20.71
N ILE A 563 5.79 8.11 20.62
CA ILE A 563 6.85 7.57 19.79
C ILE A 563 8.09 7.38 20.65
N SER A 564 8.71 6.21 20.54
CA SER A 564 10.07 5.99 21.01
C SER A 564 11.02 5.88 19.82
N VAL A 565 12.23 6.38 20.00
CA VAL A 565 13.33 6.26 19.03
C VAL A 565 14.53 5.68 19.75
N ASP A 566 14.79 4.40 19.53
CA ASP A 566 15.87 3.67 20.17
C ASP A 566 17.03 3.52 19.19
N LYS A 567 18.07 4.36 19.37
CA LYS A 567 19.32 4.27 18.60
C LYS A 567 20.26 3.25 19.24
N ILE A 568 20.84 2.38 18.43
CA ILE A 568 21.81 1.37 18.86
C ILE A 568 23.08 1.47 18.00
N THR A 569 24.17 0.89 18.47
CA THR A 569 25.33 0.63 17.61
C THR A 569 24.91 -0.31 16.48
N VAL A 570 25.48 -0.13 15.28
CA VAL A 570 25.17 -0.96 14.11
C VAL A 570 25.39 -2.44 14.44
N VAL A 571 24.38 -3.27 14.16
CA VAL A 571 24.41 -4.72 14.38
C VAL A 571 23.81 -5.46 13.19
N SER A 572 24.34 -6.65 12.89
CA SER A 572 23.78 -7.59 11.92
C SER A 572 22.54 -8.28 12.49
N VAL A 573 21.39 -8.14 11.84
CA VAL A 573 20.09 -8.61 12.33
C VAL A 573 19.29 -9.26 11.21
N ARG A 574 18.68 -10.41 11.46
CA ARG A 574 17.59 -10.96 10.64
C ARG A 574 16.27 -10.96 11.40
N TYR A 575 16.30 -11.37 12.66
CA TYR A 575 15.14 -11.47 13.52
C TYR A 575 15.19 -10.43 14.63
N ILE A 576 14.05 -9.81 14.91
CA ILE A 576 13.88 -8.80 15.96
C ILE A 576 12.74 -9.25 16.85
N LYS A 577 12.89 -9.14 18.16
CA LYS A 577 11.86 -9.46 19.15
C LYS A 577 11.65 -8.31 20.12
N LEU A 578 10.46 -7.74 20.12
CA LEU A 578 9.98 -6.78 21.11
C LEU A 578 9.29 -7.55 22.24
N ASN A 579 9.74 -7.31 23.47
CA ASN A 579 9.09 -7.86 24.68
C ASN A 579 8.56 -6.69 25.52
N VAL A 580 7.24 -6.57 25.62
CA VAL A 580 6.58 -5.53 26.41
C VAL A 580 6.47 -5.98 27.87
N THR A 581 7.23 -5.34 28.74
CA THR A 581 7.32 -5.72 30.17
C THR A 581 6.33 -4.94 31.02
N THR A 582 5.98 -3.70 30.64
CA THR A 582 4.90 -2.93 31.25
C THR A 582 4.10 -2.21 30.16
N PRO A 583 2.86 -2.65 29.89
CA PRO A 583 2.14 -2.28 28.67
C PRO A 583 1.57 -0.87 28.67
N THR A 584 1.27 -0.29 29.84
CA THR A 584 0.65 1.04 29.93
C THR A 584 1.14 1.79 31.17
N GLN A 585 0.76 3.07 31.30
CA GLN A 585 0.97 3.87 32.51
C GLN A 585 -0.03 3.56 33.63
N THR A 586 -0.95 2.63 33.38
CA THR A 586 -2.11 2.32 34.22
C THR A 586 -2.14 0.82 34.56
N GLN A 587 -3.20 0.35 35.21
CA GLN A 587 -3.44 -1.07 35.43
C GLN A 587 -3.91 -1.83 34.18
N ASN A 588 -4.14 -1.13 33.05
CA ASN A 588 -4.53 -1.78 31.80
C ASN A 588 -3.40 -2.70 31.31
N ALA A 589 -3.71 -3.99 31.16
CA ALA A 589 -2.73 -5.03 30.84
C ALA A 589 -2.40 -5.16 29.34
N ALA A 590 -3.09 -4.43 28.45
CA ALA A 590 -2.95 -4.61 27.01
C ALA A 590 -1.74 -3.84 26.44
N ALA A 591 -0.77 -4.56 25.87
CA ALA A 591 0.23 -3.99 24.98
C ALA A 591 -0.44 -3.55 23.67
N ARG A 592 -0.03 -2.40 23.12
CA ARG A 592 -0.56 -1.83 21.87
C ARG A 592 0.59 -1.21 21.08
N ILE A 593 0.87 -1.75 19.91
CA ILE A 593 1.91 -1.26 19.01
C ILE A 593 1.26 -0.96 17.67
N TYR A 594 1.17 0.31 17.33
CA TYR A 594 0.60 0.78 16.07
C TYR A 594 1.59 0.64 14.91
N ASP A 595 2.89 0.77 15.18
CA ASP A 595 3.91 0.56 14.15
C ASP A 595 5.25 0.28 14.83
N PHE A 596 6.07 -0.56 14.22
CA PHE A 596 7.41 -0.90 14.64
C PHE A 596 8.33 -0.86 13.42
N GLU A 597 8.99 0.29 13.28
CA GLU A 597 9.89 0.60 12.18
C GLU A 597 11.34 0.23 12.55
N VAL A 598 12.10 -0.24 11.55
CA VAL A 598 13.49 -0.69 11.71
C VAL A 598 14.34 0.00 10.65
N TYR A 599 15.46 0.60 11.06
CA TYR A 599 16.34 1.35 10.17
C TYR A 599 17.79 0.90 10.28
N GLY A 600 18.50 1.00 9.16
CA GLY A 600 19.93 0.77 9.05
C GLY A 600 20.72 2.09 8.95
N PRO A 601 22.05 2.03 9.09
CA PRO A 601 22.89 3.21 8.91
C PRO A 601 22.74 3.79 7.49
N PRO A 602 22.92 5.11 7.31
CA PRO A 602 23.13 5.69 5.99
C PRO A 602 24.31 4.97 5.33
N ASN A 603 24.21 4.64 4.04
CA ASN A 603 25.38 4.06 3.34
C ASN A 603 26.53 5.07 3.44
N GLU A 604 27.68 4.64 3.97
CA GLU A 604 28.88 5.46 3.94
C GLU A 604 29.27 5.67 2.47
N ALA A 605 29.32 6.95 2.06
CA ALA A 605 29.63 7.40 0.70
C ALA A 605 31.11 7.20 0.31
#